data_AF-A0A956K8V6-F1
#
_entry.id   AF-A0A956K8V6-F1
#
_cell.length_a   1.000
_cell.length_b   1.000
_cell.length_c   1.000
_cell.angle_alpha   90.00
_cell.angle_beta   90.00
_cell.angle_gamma   90.00
#
_symmetry.space_group_name_H-M   'P 1'
#
loop_
_entity.id
_entity.type
_entity.pdbx_description
1 polymer ?
#
loop_
_entity_poly.entity_id
_entity_poly.type
_entity_poly.pdbx_seq_one_letter_code
_entity_poly.pdbx_strand_id
1 'polypeptide(L)'
;LRLRNKNGLGVIALQGDLRAEAIQPNQAWIDGWNLDSARDRIVGVGDFDGNGRDGFVVTSDWGIGILGHDGKRWRQSVGAPRNTWFGGWRWDATVNAKRDEVRAVANFAGSSAAEILVTSDWGMGVLRKTGDTMQATRTYTRGDRIGSWAYDPANRIMATGDFDGDGCHEVLLFSPWGAGALSMHRNTHLAMHANGERLDGWALDVGNNVIRATGDFDGDERDELLVSSP
;
A
#
# COMPACT_ATOMS: atom_id res chain seq x y z
N LEU A 1 -12.37 22.08 28.70
CA LEU A 1 -11.70 20.85 29.17
C LEU A 1 -10.57 20.52 28.17
N ARG A 2 -9.30 20.75 28.50
CA ARG A 2 -8.19 20.34 27.60
C ARG A 2 -7.95 18.85 27.84
N LEU A 3 -8.49 18.00 26.96
CA LEU A 3 -8.20 16.57 26.94
C LEU A 3 -6.70 16.38 26.68
N ARG A 4 -5.93 16.09 27.73
CA ARG A 4 -4.54 15.66 27.62
C ARG A 4 -4.56 14.14 27.39
N ASN A 5 -4.91 13.72 26.17
CA ASN A 5 -4.81 12.30 25.83
C ASN A 5 -3.33 11.96 25.69
N LYS A 6 -2.84 11.08 26.56
CA LYS A 6 -1.47 10.55 26.48
C LYS A 6 -1.35 9.34 25.54
N ASN A 7 -2.50 8.78 25.12
CA ASN A 7 -2.61 7.58 24.30
C ASN A 7 -3.70 7.79 23.24
N GLY A 8 -3.51 7.26 22.03
CA GLY A 8 -4.45 7.36 20.91
C GLY A 8 -3.77 7.80 19.62
N LEU A 9 -4.54 8.41 18.71
CA LEU A 9 -4.03 9.00 17.46
C LEU A 9 -3.93 10.51 17.59
N GLY A 10 -2.89 11.08 16.98
CA GLY A 10 -2.70 12.51 16.85
C GLY A 10 -2.24 12.88 15.45
N VAL A 11 -2.88 13.88 14.84
CA VAL A 11 -2.36 14.58 13.66
C VAL A 11 -1.61 15.80 14.16
N ILE A 12 -0.31 15.87 13.87
CA ILE A 12 0.56 16.95 14.32
C ILE A 12 1.05 17.73 13.09
N ALA A 13 0.80 19.03 13.05
CA ALA A 13 1.25 19.92 11.98
C ALA A 13 2.44 20.77 12.41
N LEU A 14 3.29 21.14 11.45
CA LEU A 14 4.38 22.09 11.60
C LEU A 14 3.91 23.48 11.12
N GLN A 15 3.66 24.40 12.05
CA GLN A 15 3.22 25.77 11.77
C GLN A 15 4.03 26.76 12.61
N GLY A 16 5.29 26.96 12.25
CA GLY A 16 6.28 27.69 13.07
C GLY A 16 6.67 26.98 14.38
N ASP A 17 5.87 26.00 14.81
CA ASP A 17 6.09 25.05 15.91
C ASP A 17 5.23 23.79 15.64
N LEU A 18 5.47 22.70 16.37
CA LEU A 18 4.65 21.47 16.30
C LEU A 18 3.34 21.63 17.08
N ARG A 19 2.20 21.41 16.42
CA ARG A 19 0.87 21.56 17.02
C ARG A 19 -0.04 20.39 16.68
N ALA A 20 -0.74 19.88 17.69
CA ALA A 20 -1.79 18.89 17.45
C ALA A 20 -3.01 19.56 16.80
N GLU A 21 -3.40 19.09 15.62
CA GLU A 21 -4.59 19.55 14.90
C GLU A 21 -5.82 18.67 15.20
N ALA A 22 -5.59 17.37 15.34
CA ALA A 22 -6.64 16.41 15.69
C ALA A 22 -6.11 15.39 16.68
N ILE A 23 -6.94 14.99 17.64
CA ILE A 23 -6.62 13.97 18.63
C ILE A 23 -7.81 13.01 18.75
N GLN A 24 -7.58 11.71 18.61
CA GLN A 24 -8.53 10.66 18.94
C GLN A 24 -8.02 9.88 20.15
N PRO A 25 -8.76 9.81 21.28
CA PRO A 25 -8.37 8.97 22.41
C PRO A 25 -8.31 7.49 22.03
N ASN A 26 -7.39 6.75 22.64
CA ASN A 26 -7.42 5.28 22.57
C ASN A 26 -8.73 4.74 23.18
N GLN A 27 -9.22 3.60 22.68
CA GLN A 27 -10.49 2.96 23.08
C GLN A 27 -11.73 3.82 22.83
N ALA A 28 -11.63 4.82 21.95
CA ALA A 28 -12.74 5.64 21.52
C ALA A 28 -13.15 5.31 20.09
N TRP A 29 -14.46 5.31 19.86
CA TRP A 29 -15.03 5.01 18.55
C TRP A 29 -14.77 6.14 17.55
N ILE A 30 -14.32 5.77 16.37
CA ILE A 30 -14.42 6.56 15.15
C ILE A 30 -15.53 5.94 14.33
N ASP A 31 -16.74 6.52 14.45
CA ASP A 31 -17.96 5.94 13.89
C ASP A 31 -18.13 4.45 14.26
N GLY A 32 -17.94 3.53 13.31
CA GLY A 32 -18.09 2.09 13.50
C GLY A 32 -16.81 1.35 13.90
N TRP A 33 -15.69 2.03 14.09
CA TRP A 33 -14.40 1.42 14.44
C TRP A 33 -13.98 1.82 15.85
N ASN A 34 -13.79 0.84 16.74
CA ASN A 34 -13.24 1.09 18.07
C ASN A 34 -11.71 1.10 17.99
N LEU A 35 -11.11 2.29 18.07
CA LEU A 35 -9.65 2.45 17.99
C LEU A 35 -8.99 1.78 19.21
N ASP A 36 -8.14 0.79 18.97
CA ASP A 36 -7.32 0.16 20.00
C ASP A 36 -5.86 0.14 19.55
N SER A 37 -5.04 1.07 20.01
CA SER A 37 -3.63 1.17 19.64
C SER A 37 -2.78 -0.05 20.01
N ALA A 38 -3.29 -0.98 20.83
CA ALA A 38 -2.61 -2.24 21.13
C ALA A 38 -2.93 -3.37 20.14
N ARG A 39 -4.01 -3.24 19.36
CA ARG A 39 -4.50 -4.26 18.42
C ARG A 39 -4.55 -3.78 16.97
N ASP A 40 -4.76 -2.49 16.81
CA ASP A 40 -4.84 -1.83 15.52
C ASP A 40 -3.43 -1.53 14.99
N ARG A 41 -3.27 -1.73 13.68
CA ARG A 41 -2.05 -1.36 12.95
C ARG A 41 -2.43 -0.41 11.84
N ILE A 42 -1.80 0.75 11.82
CA ILE A 42 -1.83 1.65 10.66
C ILE A 42 -0.82 1.10 9.67
N VAL A 43 -1.29 0.74 8.48
CA VAL A 43 -0.49 0.02 7.47
C VAL A 43 -0.37 0.76 6.15
N GLY A 44 -0.96 1.95 6.03
CA GLY A 44 -0.81 2.80 4.86
C GLY A 44 -1.56 4.12 5.03
N VAL A 45 -1.16 5.12 4.24
CA VAL A 45 -1.69 6.48 4.23
C VAL A 45 -1.86 6.91 2.78
N GLY A 46 -2.92 7.63 2.46
CA GLY A 46 -3.13 8.17 1.12
C GLY A 46 -4.52 8.75 0.92
N ASP A 47 -4.71 9.44 -0.19
CA ASP A 47 -5.98 10.08 -0.57
C ASP A 47 -6.92 9.06 -1.24
N PHE A 48 -7.76 8.38 -0.46
CA PHE A 48 -8.61 7.29 -0.95
C PHE A 48 -9.86 7.74 -1.72
N ASP A 49 -10.14 9.05 -1.82
CA ASP A 49 -11.29 9.57 -2.55
C ASP A 49 -10.94 10.67 -3.56
N GLY A 50 -9.66 11.01 -3.71
CA GLY A 50 -9.15 11.97 -4.69
C GLY A 50 -9.49 13.42 -4.34
N ASN A 51 -9.77 13.72 -3.06
CA ASN A 51 -10.17 15.06 -2.62
C ASN A 51 -9.00 15.94 -2.12
N GLY A 52 -7.78 15.41 -2.17
CA GLY A 52 -6.55 16.03 -1.67
C GLY A 52 -6.31 15.88 -0.17
N ARG A 53 -7.07 15.04 0.54
CA ARG A 53 -6.85 14.74 1.96
C ARG A 53 -6.57 13.27 2.18
N ASP A 54 -5.45 13.00 2.85
CA ASP A 54 -5.10 11.65 3.20
C ASP A 54 -6.00 11.08 4.30
N GLY A 55 -6.40 9.83 4.09
CA GLY A 55 -6.82 8.93 5.14
C GLY A 55 -5.70 7.93 5.47
N PHE A 56 -6.04 6.92 6.24
CA PHE A 56 -5.14 5.82 6.57
C PHE A 56 -5.88 4.48 6.61
N VAL A 57 -5.15 3.43 6.23
CA VAL A 57 -5.61 2.04 6.36
C VAL A 57 -5.28 1.56 7.76
N VAL A 58 -6.28 1.05 8.45
CA VAL A 58 -6.14 0.37 9.73
C VAL A 58 -6.52 -1.09 9.58
N THR A 59 -5.77 -1.98 10.23
CA THR A 59 -6.06 -3.41 10.31
C THR A 59 -6.08 -3.85 11.76
N SER A 60 -6.90 -4.85 12.07
CA SER A 60 -7.00 -5.44 13.41
C SER A 60 -7.43 -6.91 13.33
N ASP A 61 -7.63 -7.52 14.49
CA ASP A 61 -8.20 -8.87 14.56
C ASP A 61 -9.64 -8.97 14.05
N TRP A 62 -10.34 -7.84 13.95
CA TRP A 62 -11.69 -7.82 13.39
C TRP A 62 -11.68 -7.75 11.87
N GLY A 63 -10.80 -6.93 11.28
CA GLY A 63 -10.79 -6.71 9.83
C GLY A 63 -9.95 -5.50 9.39
N ILE A 64 -10.45 -4.77 8.39
CA ILE A 64 -9.78 -3.63 7.75
C ILE A 64 -10.71 -2.42 7.67
N GLY A 65 -10.15 -1.22 7.79
CA GLY A 65 -10.87 0.03 7.61
C GLY A 65 -10.03 1.11 6.93
N ILE A 66 -10.73 2.09 6.35
CA ILE A 66 -10.13 3.35 5.88
C ILE A 66 -10.73 4.47 6.72
N LEU A 67 -9.89 5.12 7.52
CA LEU A 67 -10.27 6.18 8.44
C LEU A 67 -9.52 7.46 8.08
N GLY A 68 -10.02 8.61 8.54
CA GLY A 68 -9.36 9.89 8.30
C GLY A 68 -9.96 11.01 9.13
N HIS A 69 -9.40 12.20 9.01
CA HIS A 69 -9.93 13.41 9.63
C HIS A 69 -10.43 14.37 8.55
N ASP A 70 -11.71 14.75 8.59
CA ASP A 70 -12.34 15.59 7.56
C ASP A 70 -12.10 17.11 7.76
N GLY A 71 -11.19 17.46 8.67
CA GLY A 71 -10.94 18.83 9.12
C GLY A 71 -11.83 19.27 10.29
N LYS A 72 -12.88 18.51 10.62
CA LYS A 72 -13.76 18.77 11.77
C LYS A 72 -13.79 17.62 12.77
N ARG A 73 -13.79 16.37 12.29
CA ARG A 73 -13.84 15.17 13.12
C ARG A 73 -13.17 13.99 12.43
N TRP A 74 -12.84 12.98 13.23
CA TRP A 74 -12.48 11.66 12.73
C TRP A 74 -13.68 10.97 12.11
N ARG A 75 -13.46 10.29 10.99
CA ARG A 75 -14.47 9.57 10.22
C ARG A 75 -13.95 8.20 9.81
N GLN A 76 -14.84 7.22 9.85
CA GLN A 76 -14.65 5.97 9.14
C GLN A 76 -15.31 6.08 7.77
N SER A 77 -14.57 5.76 6.72
CA SER A 77 -15.09 5.75 5.35
C SER A 77 -15.27 4.34 4.80
N VAL A 78 -14.51 3.36 5.31
CA VAL A 78 -14.70 1.93 5.06
C VAL A 78 -14.46 1.19 6.37
N GLY A 79 -15.24 0.16 6.65
CA GLY A 79 -14.97 -0.80 7.72
C GLY A 79 -15.59 -2.14 7.38
N ALA A 80 -14.78 -3.18 7.39
CA ALA A 80 -15.20 -4.51 6.97
C ALA A 80 -14.51 -5.59 7.80
N PRO A 81 -15.24 -6.63 8.24
CA PRO A 81 -14.65 -7.74 8.95
C PRO A 81 -13.78 -8.61 8.03
N ARG A 82 -12.94 -9.45 8.63
CA ARG A 82 -12.27 -10.58 7.97
C ARG A 82 -13.28 -11.40 7.14
N ASN A 83 -12.78 -12.04 6.08
CA ASN A 83 -13.54 -12.80 5.09
C ASN A 83 -14.53 -12.01 4.23
N THR A 84 -14.59 -10.68 4.33
CA THR A 84 -15.37 -9.83 3.41
C THR A 84 -14.83 -9.94 1.98
N TRP A 85 -15.73 -10.03 1.01
CA TRP A 85 -15.37 -9.98 -0.41
C TRP A 85 -15.40 -8.54 -0.93
N PHE A 86 -14.30 -8.12 -1.54
CA PHE A 86 -14.13 -6.86 -2.26
C PHE A 86 -14.05 -7.16 -3.76
N GLY A 87 -15.13 -7.67 -4.35
CA GLY A 87 -15.10 -8.18 -5.72
C GLY A 87 -14.25 -9.45 -5.83
N GLY A 88 -13.15 -9.39 -6.58
CA GLY A 88 -12.26 -10.54 -6.82
C GLY A 88 -11.35 -10.93 -5.65
N TRP A 89 -11.29 -10.12 -4.59
CA TRP A 89 -10.43 -10.37 -3.43
C TRP A 89 -11.25 -10.66 -2.17
N ARG A 90 -10.83 -11.66 -1.38
CA ARG A 90 -11.43 -11.96 -0.06
C ARG A 90 -10.46 -11.57 1.04
N TRP A 91 -10.78 -10.49 1.75
CA TRP A 91 -9.89 -9.93 2.77
C TRP A 91 -9.66 -10.89 3.92
N ASP A 92 -8.38 -11.08 4.25
CA ASP A 92 -7.89 -11.89 5.37
C ASP A 92 -8.65 -13.22 5.49
N ALA A 93 -8.71 -13.94 4.36
CA ALA A 93 -9.48 -15.17 4.26
C ALA A 93 -8.96 -16.22 5.24
N THR A 94 -9.84 -16.78 6.05
CA THR A 94 -9.44 -17.78 7.08
C THR A 94 -8.97 -19.11 6.50
N VAL A 95 -9.24 -19.33 5.21
CA VAL A 95 -8.78 -20.51 4.45
C VAL A 95 -7.34 -20.39 3.95
N ASN A 96 -6.75 -19.18 3.96
CA ASN A 96 -5.38 -18.99 3.51
C ASN A 96 -4.39 -19.35 4.63
N ALA A 97 -3.27 -19.99 4.27
CA ALA A 97 -2.23 -20.37 5.22
C ALA A 97 -1.53 -19.14 5.82
N LYS A 98 -1.17 -18.17 4.97
CA LYS A 98 -0.77 -16.82 5.40
C LYS A 98 -1.88 -15.81 5.19
N ARG A 99 -1.90 -14.85 6.11
CA ARG A 99 -2.81 -13.72 6.17
C ARG A 99 -2.46 -12.70 5.08
N ASP A 100 -3.41 -11.84 4.78
CA ASP A 100 -3.19 -10.74 3.85
C ASP A 100 -2.18 -9.74 4.44
N GLU A 101 -1.31 -9.22 3.58
CA GLU A 101 -0.37 -8.16 3.90
C GLU A 101 -0.67 -6.96 3.01
N VAL A 102 -0.92 -5.79 3.62
CA VAL A 102 -0.93 -4.51 2.90
C VAL A 102 0.52 -4.16 2.60
N ARG A 103 0.85 -4.09 1.31
CA ARG A 103 2.21 -3.84 0.82
C ARG A 103 2.49 -2.37 0.59
N ALA A 104 1.50 -1.64 0.10
CA ALA A 104 1.61 -0.21 -0.20
C ALA A 104 0.23 0.44 -0.35
N VAL A 105 0.22 1.76 -0.25
CA VAL A 105 -0.92 2.61 -0.61
C VAL A 105 -0.42 3.68 -1.58
N ALA A 106 -0.97 3.71 -2.79
CA ALA A 106 -0.61 4.65 -3.85
C ALA A 106 -1.62 4.58 -5.00
N ASN A 107 -1.52 5.46 -6.00
CA ASN A 107 -2.31 5.37 -7.22
C ASN A 107 -1.78 4.25 -8.13
N PHE A 108 -2.31 3.04 -8.05
CA PHE A 108 -1.88 1.90 -8.87
C PHE A 108 -2.72 1.71 -10.13
N ALA A 109 -3.91 2.32 -10.18
CA ALA A 109 -4.91 2.05 -11.20
C ALA A 109 -5.30 3.29 -12.02
N GLY A 110 -4.51 4.37 -11.96
CA GLY A 110 -4.67 5.57 -12.78
C GLY A 110 -5.85 6.44 -12.41
N SER A 111 -6.20 6.51 -11.13
CA SER A 111 -7.18 7.47 -10.62
C SER A 111 -6.52 8.52 -9.75
N SER A 112 -7.20 9.63 -9.49
CA SER A 112 -6.70 10.60 -8.49
C SER A 112 -6.73 10.05 -7.05
N ALA A 113 -7.40 8.90 -6.83
CA ALA A 113 -7.48 8.26 -5.54
C ALA A 113 -6.39 7.17 -5.39
N ALA A 114 -5.83 7.07 -4.19
CA ALA A 114 -4.96 5.98 -3.78
C ALA A 114 -5.73 4.66 -3.64
N GLU A 115 -5.07 3.58 -4.03
CA GLU A 115 -5.50 2.20 -3.82
C GLU A 115 -4.57 1.47 -2.85
N ILE A 116 -5.03 0.32 -2.35
CA ILE A 116 -4.29 -0.54 -1.44
C ILE A 116 -3.77 -1.74 -2.22
N LEU A 117 -2.44 -1.89 -2.29
CA LEU A 117 -1.80 -3.11 -2.79
C LEU A 117 -1.78 -4.15 -1.67
N VAL A 118 -2.41 -5.30 -1.90
CA VAL A 118 -2.49 -6.40 -0.94
C VAL A 118 -1.92 -7.68 -1.53
N THR A 119 -1.21 -8.46 -0.72
CA THR A 119 -0.73 -9.80 -1.10
C THR A 119 -1.16 -10.85 -0.10
N SER A 120 -1.27 -12.10 -0.54
CA SER A 120 -1.41 -13.28 0.31
C SER A 120 -0.78 -14.49 -0.38
N ASP A 121 -0.81 -15.66 0.26
CA ASP A 121 -0.37 -16.90 -0.39
C ASP A 121 -1.24 -17.28 -1.61
N TRP A 122 -2.43 -16.69 -1.76
CA TRP A 122 -3.31 -16.90 -2.91
C TRP A 122 -2.92 -16.02 -4.12
N GLY A 123 -2.53 -14.76 -3.87
CA GLY A 123 -2.35 -13.81 -4.96
C GLY A 123 -1.93 -12.41 -4.54
N MET A 124 -2.07 -11.46 -5.47
CA MET A 124 -1.93 -10.02 -5.27
C MET A 124 -3.19 -9.31 -5.76
N GLY A 125 -3.64 -8.29 -5.05
CA GLY A 125 -4.81 -7.49 -5.39
C GLY A 125 -4.53 -6.00 -5.27
N VAL A 126 -5.25 -5.21 -6.07
CA VAL A 126 -5.31 -3.75 -5.93
C VAL A 126 -6.73 -3.39 -5.51
N LEU A 127 -6.91 -2.89 -4.30
CA LEU A 127 -8.22 -2.55 -3.73
C LEU A 127 -8.45 -1.04 -3.81
N ARG A 128 -9.51 -0.63 -4.50
CA ARG A 128 -9.97 0.76 -4.56
C ARG A 128 -11.15 0.96 -3.63
N LYS A 129 -11.21 2.10 -2.95
CA LYS A 129 -12.42 2.50 -2.22
C LYS A 129 -13.55 2.85 -3.20
N THR A 130 -14.72 2.27 -2.99
CA THR A 130 -15.94 2.55 -3.77
C THR A 130 -17.09 2.76 -2.80
N GLY A 131 -17.55 4.01 -2.63
CA GLY A 131 -18.56 4.34 -1.63
C GLY A 131 -18.06 4.09 -0.21
N ASP A 132 -18.76 3.25 0.54
CA ASP A 132 -18.45 2.81 1.91
C ASP A 132 -17.76 1.43 1.97
N THR A 133 -17.39 0.87 0.81
CA THR A 133 -16.69 -0.41 0.68
C THR A 133 -15.44 -0.28 -0.18
N MET A 134 -14.79 -1.41 -0.49
CA MET A 134 -13.72 -1.51 -1.46
C MET A 134 -14.07 -2.48 -2.59
N GLN A 135 -13.42 -2.32 -3.73
CA GLN A 135 -13.49 -3.20 -4.88
C GLN A 135 -12.09 -3.51 -5.38
N ALA A 136 -11.78 -4.79 -5.61
CA ALA A 136 -10.57 -5.19 -6.30
C ALA A 136 -10.65 -4.77 -7.77
N THR A 137 -9.78 -3.86 -8.19
CA THR A 137 -9.66 -3.41 -9.59
C THR A 137 -8.74 -4.30 -10.41
N ARG A 138 -7.83 -5.00 -9.72
CA ARG A 138 -6.93 -6.02 -10.26
C ARG A 138 -6.80 -7.17 -9.28
N THR A 139 -6.60 -8.37 -9.80
CA THR A 139 -6.30 -9.57 -9.01
C THR A 139 -5.43 -10.49 -9.85
N TYR A 140 -4.29 -10.88 -9.29
CA TYR A 140 -3.31 -11.74 -9.92
C TYR A 140 -3.03 -12.94 -9.02
N THR A 141 -3.13 -14.12 -9.60
CA THR A 141 -2.84 -15.41 -9.00
C THR A 141 -1.68 -16.06 -9.74
N ARG A 142 -1.21 -17.20 -9.23
CA ARG A 142 -0.06 -17.91 -9.81
C ARG A 142 -0.27 -18.17 -11.31
N GLY A 143 0.65 -17.68 -12.13
CA GLY A 143 0.65 -17.86 -13.57
C GLY A 143 -0.04 -16.75 -14.36
N ASP A 144 -0.78 -15.86 -13.71
CA ASP A 144 -1.35 -14.67 -14.36
C ASP A 144 -0.25 -13.78 -14.92
N ARG A 145 -0.56 -13.09 -16.02
CA ARG A 145 0.41 -12.30 -16.77
C ARG A 145 0.24 -10.81 -16.54
N ILE A 146 1.33 -10.16 -16.18
CA ILE A 146 1.46 -8.70 -16.12
C ILE A 146 2.51 -8.33 -17.17
N GLY A 147 2.03 -7.99 -18.37
CA GLY A 147 2.86 -8.05 -19.57
C GLY A 147 3.43 -9.46 -19.78
N SER A 148 4.75 -9.56 -19.91
CA SER A 148 5.44 -10.83 -20.08
C SER A 148 5.77 -11.55 -18.77
N TRP A 149 5.68 -10.85 -17.63
CA TRP A 149 5.96 -11.44 -16.32
C TRP A 149 4.87 -12.45 -15.91
N ALA A 150 5.27 -13.65 -15.50
CA ALA A 150 4.37 -14.62 -14.86
C ALA A 150 4.36 -14.38 -13.36
N TYR A 151 3.23 -13.90 -12.82
CA TYR A 151 3.11 -13.64 -11.39
C TYR A 151 3.14 -14.94 -10.58
N ASP A 152 3.84 -14.92 -9.45
CA ASP A 152 3.83 -15.98 -8.46
C ASP A 152 3.67 -15.36 -7.07
N PRO A 153 2.80 -15.89 -6.18
CA PRO A 153 2.70 -15.41 -4.81
C PRO A 153 4.01 -15.49 -4.00
N ALA A 154 4.98 -16.29 -4.45
CA ALA A 154 6.33 -16.31 -3.86
C ALA A 154 7.21 -15.12 -4.30
N ASN A 155 6.77 -14.30 -5.26
CA ASN A 155 7.46 -13.07 -5.62
C ASN A 155 7.46 -12.11 -4.43
N ARG A 156 8.61 -11.47 -4.20
CA ARG A 156 8.79 -10.51 -3.12
C ARG A 156 8.53 -9.12 -3.67
N ILE A 157 7.48 -8.45 -3.21
CA ILE A 157 7.30 -7.01 -3.49
C ILE A 157 8.40 -6.26 -2.74
N MET A 158 9.20 -5.53 -3.48
CA MET A 158 10.39 -4.84 -2.99
C MET A 158 10.13 -3.36 -2.77
N ALA A 159 9.40 -2.72 -3.68
CA ALA A 159 9.04 -1.31 -3.60
C ALA A 159 7.88 -0.97 -4.54
N THR A 160 7.37 0.23 -4.41
CA THR A 160 6.42 0.86 -5.33
C THR A 160 6.85 2.29 -5.58
N GLY A 161 6.60 2.81 -6.78
CA GLY A 161 6.95 4.18 -7.19
C GLY A 161 6.48 4.47 -8.60
N ASP A 162 6.38 5.74 -8.96
CA ASP A 162 6.06 6.20 -10.33
C ASP A 162 7.31 6.12 -11.21
N PHE A 163 7.69 4.89 -11.58
CA PHE A 163 8.98 4.64 -12.24
C PHE A 163 9.00 5.09 -13.70
N ASP A 164 7.85 5.38 -14.31
CA ASP A 164 7.79 5.90 -15.67
C ASP A 164 7.10 7.25 -15.85
N GLY A 165 6.84 7.96 -14.75
CA GLY A 165 6.39 9.35 -14.73
C GLY A 165 5.00 9.52 -15.35
N ASP A 166 4.14 8.50 -15.26
CA ASP A 166 2.78 8.55 -15.80
C ASP A 166 1.74 8.94 -14.75
N GLY A 167 2.17 9.18 -13.51
CA GLY A 167 1.35 9.51 -12.35
C GLY A 167 0.80 8.27 -11.63
N CYS A 168 1.02 7.07 -12.14
CA CYS A 168 0.66 5.81 -11.50
C CYS A 168 1.90 5.15 -10.90
N HIS A 169 1.76 4.55 -9.73
CA HIS A 169 2.82 3.76 -9.15
C HIS A 169 2.87 2.38 -9.79
N GLU A 170 4.06 1.97 -10.17
CA GLU A 170 4.44 0.61 -10.50
C GLU A 170 4.85 -0.18 -9.26
N VAL A 171 4.94 -1.49 -9.44
CA VAL A 171 5.39 -2.44 -8.42
C VAL A 171 6.69 -3.06 -8.86
N LEU A 172 7.75 -2.87 -8.06
CA LEU A 172 9.00 -3.60 -8.21
C LEU A 172 8.94 -4.89 -7.41
N LEU A 173 9.24 -6.01 -8.06
CA LEU A 173 9.30 -7.31 -7.42
C LEU A 173 10.57 -8.08 -7.76
N PHE A 174 10.95 -8.98 -6.84
CA PHE A 174 12.00 -9.96 -7.04
C PHE A 174 11.42 -11.38 -7.05
N SER A 175 11.99 -12.23 -7.89
CA SER A 175 11.78 -13.68 -7.89
C SER A 175 13.12 -14.40 -8.05
N PRO A 176 13.18 -15.73 -7.92
CA PRO A 176 14.40 -16.48 -8.21
C PRO A 176 14.93 -16.27 -9.64
N TRP A 177 14.07 -15.92 -10.59
CA TRP A 177 14.48 -15.63 -11.97
C TRP A 177 15.17 -14.28 -12.09
N GLY A 178 14.72 -13.26 -11.36
CA GLY A 178 15.19 -11.89 -11.54
C GLY A 178 14.26 -10.83 -10.96
N ALA A 179 14.41 -9.60 -11.43
CA ALA A 179 13.62 -8.44 -11.05
C ALA A 179 12.64 -8.04 -12.15
N GLY A 180 11.48 -7.52 -11.74
CA GLY A 180 10.48 -6.97 -12.66
C GLY A 180 9.87 -5.69 -12.09
N ALA A 181 9.78 -4.64 -12.92
CA ALA A 181 9.01 -3.43 -12.65
C ALA A 181 7.70 -3.49 -13.45
N LEU A 182 6.56 -3.51 -12.74
CA LEU A 182 5.28 -3.89 -13.31
C LEU A 182 4.21 -2.82 -13.11
N SER A 183 3.49 -2.49 -14.19
CA SER A 183 2.37 -1.54 -14.18
C SER A 183 1.04 -2.26 -14.10
N MET A 184 0.33 -2.07 -12.98
CA MET A 184 -1.01 -2.63 -12.78
C MET A 184 -2.07 -1.85 -13.55
N HIS A 185 -1.85 -0.53 -13.73
CA HIS A 185 -2.71 0.33 -14.52
C HIS A 185 -2.83 -0.19 -15.97
N ARG A 186 -1.68 -0.34 -16.64
CA ARG A 186 -1.57 -0.79 -18.04
C ARG A 186 -1.54 -2.31 -18.23
N ASN A 187 -1.44 -3.06 -17.13
CA ASN A 187 -1.24 -4.51 -17.14
C ASN A 187 -0.03 -4.95 -18.00
N THR A 188 1.10 -4.25 -17.84
CA THR A 188 2.35 -4.51 -18.57
C THR A 188 3.55 -4.55 -17.62
N HIS A 189 4.70 -4.99 -18.13
CA HIS A 189 6.00 -4.77 -17.50
C HIS A 189 6.67 -3.56 -18.14
N LEU A 190 7.40 -2.78 -17.34
CA LEU A 190 8.27 -1.71 -17.83
C LEU A 190 9.66 -2.25 -18.14
N ALA A 191 10.19 -3.08 -17.23
CA ALA A 191 11.49 -3.70 -17.36
C ALA A 191 11.50 -5.05 -16.65
N MET A 192 12.32 -5.97 -17.15
CA MET A 192 12.60 -7.26 -16.53
C MET A 192 14.07 -7.58 -16.76
N HIS A 193 14.78 -7.94 -15.69
CA HIS A 193 16.19 -8.29 -15.73
C HIS A 193 16.42 -9.60 -15.00
N ALA A 194 17.23 -10.48 -15.59
CA ALA A 194 17.55 -11.76 -14.99
C ALA A 194 18.49 -11.57 -13.79
N ASN A 195 18.38 -12.44 -12.79
CA ASN A 195 19.32 -12.44 -11.68
C ASN A 195 20.76 -12.68 -12.20
N GLY A 196 21.70 -11.85 -11.76
CA GLY A 196 23.09 -11.84 -12.23
C GLY A 196 23.35 -10.95 -13.46
N GLU A 197 22.33 -10.34 -14.04
CA GLU A 197 22.49 -9.40 -15.15
C GLU A 197 23.23 -8.11 -14.71
N ARG A 198 23.97 -7.51 -15.64
CA ARG A 198 24.69 -6.25 -15.42
C ARG A 198 23.80 -5.08 -15.82
N LEU A 199 23.49 -4.22 -14.86
CA LEU A 199 22.89 -2.90 -15.05
C LEU A 199 24.06 -1.91 -15.07
N ASP A 200 24.72 -1.82 -16.22
CA ASP A 200 26.00 -1.14 -16.39
C ASP A 200 27.07 -1.63 -15.39
N GLY A 201 27.50 -0.75 -14.48
CA GLY A 201 28.49 -1.07 -13.44
C GLY A 201 27.93 -1.91 -12.29
N TRP A 202 26.62 -2.05 -12.17
CA TRP A 202 25.96 -2.75 -11.07
C TRP A 202 25.56 -4.18 -11.47
N ALA A 203 25.74 -5.15 -10.57
CA ALA A 203 25.21 -6.51 -10.77
C ALA A 203 23.89 -6.67 -10.01
N LEU A 204 22.83 -7.02 -10.73
CA LEU A 204 21.56 -7.38 -10.09
C LEU A 204 21.73 -8.69 -9.35
N ASP A 205 21.55 -8.66 -8.03
CA ASP A 205 21.52 -9.85 -7.19
C ASP A 205 20.24 -9.82 -6.35
N VAL A 206 19.22 -10.58 -6.73
CA VAL A 206 17.93 -10.60 -6.02
C VAL A 206 18.01 -11.22 -4.62
N GLY A 207 19.10 -11.93 -4.32
CA GLY A 207 19.38 -12.50 -3.01
C GLY A 207 20.04 -11.50 -2.05
N ASN A 208 20.91 -10.62 -2.57
CA ASN A 208 21.72 -9.71 -1.76
C ASN A 208 21.33 -8.23 -1.89
N ASN A 209 20.85 -7.78 -3.04
CA ASN A 209 20.44 -6.39 -3.24
C ASN A 209 19.23 -6.06 -2.35
N VAL A 210 19.33 -4.94 -1.64
CA VAL A 210 18.27 -4.41 -0.80
C VAL A 210 17.87 -3.04 -1.30
N ILE A 211 16.59 -2.90 -1.66
CA ILE A 211 15.97 -1.60 -1.96
C ILE A 211 15.79 -0.86 -0.64
N ARG A 212 16.39 0.33 -0.55
CA ARG A 212 16.39 1.17 0.65
C ARG A 212 15.32 2.24 0.62
N ALA A 213 15.08 2.80 -0.55
CA ALA A 213 14.09 3.84 -0.78
C ALA A 213 13.73 3.91 -2.26
N THR A 214 12.59 4.52 -2.53
CA THR A 214 12.18 5.01 -3.85
C THR A 214 11.93 6.51 -3.76
N GLY A 215 12.16 7.22 -4.85
CA GLY A 215 11.93 8.65 -4.96
C GLY A 215 12.63 9.23 -6.17
N ASP A 216 12.21 10.42 -6.58
CA ASP A 216 12.84 11.24 -7.62
C ASP A 216 14.19 11.79 -7.12
N PHE A 217 15.27 11.09 -7.45
CA PHE A 217 16.61 11.43 -6.98
C PHE A 217 17.34 12.37 -7.95
N ASP A 218 16.94 12.42 -9.22
CA ASP A 218 17.60 13.23 -10.25
C ASP A 218 16.78 14.44 -10.73
N GLY A 219 15.51 14.54 -10.33
CA GLY A 219 14.62 15.67 -10.58
C GLY A 219 13.85 15.58 -11.90
N ASP A 220 13.67 14.38 -12.47
CA ASP A 220 12.98 14.18 -13.75
C ASP A 220 11.48 13.81 -13.62
N GLU A 221 10.96 13.85 -12.39
CA GLU A 221 9.58 13.48 -12.01
C GLU A 221 9.26 11.97 -12.13
N ARG A 222 10.28 11.11 -12.28
CA ARG A 222 10.17 9.65 -12.14
C ARG A 222 10.81 9.23 -10.82
N ASP A 223 10.36 8.12 -10.26
CA ASP A 223 11.02 7.54 -9.10
C ASP A 223 12.19 6.65 -9.52
N GLU A 224 13.34 6.78 -8.84
CA GLU A 224 14.45 5.83 -8.94
C GLU A 224 14.52 4.92 -7.70
N LEU A 225 15.39 3.91 -7.77
CA LEU A 225 15.65 2.97 -6.69
C LEU A 225 16.98 3.31 -6.01
N LEU A 226 16.95 3.59 -4.71
CA LEU A 226 18.16 3.56 -3.90
C LEU A 226 18.44 2.11 -3.50
N VAL A 227 19.48 1.51 -4.08
CA VAL A 227 19.85 0.11 -3.85
C VAL A 227 21.18 0.01 -3.10
N SER A 228 21.29 -0.95 -2.20
CA SER A 228 22.56 -1.33 -1.57
C SER A 228 22.79 -2.83 -1.66
N SER A 229 24.05 -3.25 -1.67
CA SER A 229 24.46 -4.63 -1.49
C SER A 229 25.27 -4.76 -0.20
N PRO A 230 24.92 -5.67 0.72
CA PRO A 230 25.74 -6.00 1.87
C PRO A 230 27.02 -6.74 1.47
#